data_AF-A0A150SS49-F1
#
_entry.id   AF-A0A150SS49-F1
#
_cell.length_a   1.000
_cell.length_b   1.000
_cell.length_c   1.000
_cell.angle_alpha   90.00
_cell.angle_beta   90.00
_cell.angle_gamma   90.00
#
_symmetry.space_group_name_H-M   'P 1'
#
loop_
_entity.id
_entity.type
_entity.pdbx_description
1 polymer ?
#
loop_
_entity_poly.entity_id
_entity_poly.type
_entity_poly.pdbx_seq_one_letter_code
_entity_poly.pdbx_strand_id
1 'polypeptide(L)'
;MQAPAGICVLRGPEHVYELANPRYLELVGDRDILGKRLRDALPETAPAVVPVLDRVYQTGEPFFGNEFAVLLARGGEPEERFFNFIYQPIYDAMARVEGIAVLAFEVTDQVRARRRAEQLAHALAITNQDLDQFAYVASHDLKAPLRGIASLSEWIEEGLADKMNDEARQQMRMLRGRVHRLEALIEGILSYSRAGRIRDRLSPVDVGAVVAECVELLAPSAEARIAVGDGMPTILAERVPVQQVFMHLIGNALKHARRADAVVEIACVDAGEFYDFTVKDNGPGIPPQFQERIWGIFQTLEARDKVEGTGIGLSVVKKIVETRGGRVALESEPYAGATFHVFWPKRPKTAS
;
A
#
# COMPACT_ATOMS: atom_id res chain seq x y z
N MET A 1 30.32 17.75 31.55
CA MET A 1 29.75 17.67 30.20
C MET A 1 29.93 16.24 29.73
N GLN A 2 28.89 15.40 29.76
CA GLN A 2 28.99 14.00 29.32
C GLN A 2 28.84 13.97 27.80
N ALA A 3 29.88 13.53 27.08
CA ALA A 3 29.79 13.34 25.64
C ALA A 3 28.80 12.21 25.33
N PRO A 4 27.94 12.34 24.30
CA PRO A 4 26.96 11.31 23.91
C PRO A 4 27.59 10.08 23.24
N ALA A 5 28.90 10.11 23.01
CA ALA A 5 29.66 9.08 22.31
C ALA A 5 30.59 8.32 23.27
N GLY A 6 30.86 7.06 22.97
CA GLY A 6 31.95 6.32 23.61
C GLY A 6 33.29 6.85 23.11
N ILE A 7 34.13 7.32 24.04
CA ILE A 7 35.46 7.84 23.74
C ILE A 7 36.49 7.06 24.54
N CYS A 8 37.54 6.57 23.87
CA CYS A 8 38.71 6.01 24.54
C CYS A 8 40.02 6.43 23.84
N VAL A 9 41.13 6.29 24.55
CA VAL A 9 42.48 6.49 24.02
C VAL A 9 43.27 5.22 24.26
N LEU A 10 43.88 4.72 23.18
CA LEU A 10 44.74 3.54 23.16
C LEU A 10 46.19 4.00 22.95
N ARG A 11 47.15 3.45 23.71
CA ARG A 11 48.57 3.82 23.66
C ARG A 11 49.47 2.68 23.22
N GLY A 12 50.50 3.06 22.49
CA GLY A 12 51.54 2.14 22.01
C GLY A 12 51.04 1.12 20.98
N PRO A 13 51.95 0.29 20.44
CA PRO A 13 51.64 -0.68 19.40
C PRO A 13 50.76 -1.85 19.87
N GLU A 14 50.59 -2.03 21.19
CA GLU A 14 49.74 -3.06 21.79
C GLU A 14 48.32 -2.59 22.11
N HIS A 15 47.98 -1.34 21.76
CA HIS A 15 46.67 -0.72 21.97
C HIS A 15 46.17 -0.82 23.41
N VAL A 16 46.96 -0.31 24.35
CA VAL A 16 46.64 -0.34 25.78
C VAL A 16 45.69 0.81 26.12
N TYR A 17 44.57 0.55 26.80
CA TYR A 17 43.64 1.59 27.23
C TYR A 17 44.31 2.54 28.24
N GLU A 18 44.44 3.81 27.88
CA GLU A 18 44.87 4.87 28.79
C GLU A 18 43.67 5.60 29.39
N LEU A 19 42.66 5.85 28.56
CA LEU A 19 41.46 6.58 28.94
C LEU A 19 40.23 5.93 28.31
N ALA A 20 39.13 5.90 29.06
CA ALA A 20 37.81 5.58 28.56
C ALA A 20 36.78 6.42 29.30
N ASN A 21 35.88 7.08 28.57
CA ASN A 21 34.79 7.81 29.19
C ASN A 21 33.68 6.83 29.66
N PRO A 22 32.76 7.27 30.55
CA PRO A 22 31.68 6.40 31.02
C PRO A 22 30.84 5.79 29.90
N ARG A 23 30.58 6.52 28.81
CA ARG A 23 29.86 5.99 27.65
C ARG A 23 30.59 4.83 26.98
N TYR A 24 31.91 4.91 26.85
CA TYR A 24 32.69 3.81 26.28
C TYR A 24 32.63 2.57 27.17
N LEU A 25 32.70 2.75 28.50
CA LEU A 25 32.54 1.66 29.46
C LEU A 25 31.16 0.99 29.32
N GLU A 26 30.08 1.77 29.26
CA GLU A 26 28.72 1.27 28.99
C GLU A 26 28.67 0.47 27.67
N LEU A 27 29.30 0.98 26.60
CA LEU A 27 29.34 0.31 25.32
C LEU A 27 29.99 -1.08 25.42
N VAL A 28 31.03 -1.24 26.23
CA VAL A 28 31.75 -2.52 26.38
C VAL A 28 31.26 -3.38 27.54
N GLY A 29 30.18 -2.98 28.21
CA GLY A 29 29.55 -3.73 29.31
C GLY A 29 30.19 -3.51 30.67
N ASP A 30 30.60 -2.27 30.98
CA ASP A 30 31.10 -1.81 32.28
C ASP A 30 32.30 -2.61 32.81
N ARG A 31 33.15 -3.08 31.90
CA ARG A 31 34.38 -3.82 32.22
C ARG A 31 35.45 -2.88 32.79
N ASP A 32 36.26 -3.41 33.69
CA ASP A 32 37.53 -2.78 34.05
C ASP A 32 38.54 -2.98 32.91
N ILE A 33 38.77 -1.93 32.11
CA ILE A 33 39.61 -2.00 30.90
C ILE A 33 40.88 -1.15 30.97
N LEU A 34 40.97 -0.18 31.89
CA LEU A 34 42.09 0.75 31.94
C LEU A 34 43.41 0.03 32.24
N GLY A 35 44.47 0.37 31.50
CA GLY A 35 45.79 -0.26 31.59
C GLY A 35 45.89 -1.64 30.93
N LYS A 36 44.80 -2.20 30.40
CA LYS A 36 44.79 -3.51 29.72
C LYS A 36 44.92 -3.34 28.20
N ARG A 37 45.47 -4.35 27.53
CA ARG A 37 45.48 -4.39 26.05
C ARG A 37 44.05 -4.61 25.56
N LEU A 38 43.69 -4.00 24.42
CA LEU A 38 42.37 -4.20 23.82
C LEU A 38 42.04 -5.69 23.60
N ARG A 39 43.04 -6.48 23.17
CA ARG A 39 42.90 -7.92 22.95
C ARG A 39 42.58 -8.73 24.22
N ASP A 40 43.00 -8.25 25.38
CA ASP A 40 42.78 -8.92 26.67
C ASP A 40 41.45 -8.47 27.28
N ALA A 41 41.09 -7.19 27.10
CA ALA A 41 39.86 -6.60 27.61
C ALA A 41 38.62 -7.00 26.80
N LEU A 42 38.76 -7.11 25.48
CA LEU A 42 37.69 -7.42 24.52
C LEU A 42 38.14 -8.53 23.53
N PRO A 43 38.44 -9.75 24.02
CA PRO A 43 38.95 -10.83 23.19
C PRO A 43 38.00 -11.22 22.05
N GLU A 44 36.69 -11.07 22.23
CA GLU A 44 35.68 -11.36 21.21
C GLU A 44 35.63 -10.31 20.09
N THR A 45 35.96 -9.06 20.41
CA THR A 45 35.95 -7.93 19.46
C THR A 45 37.30 -7.80 18.75
N ALA A 46 38.39 -8.20 19.41
CA ALA A 46 39.76 -8.03 18.94
C ALA A 46 40.03 -8.54 17.51
N PRO A 47 39.53 -9.73 17.08
CA PRO A 47 39.77 -10.21 15.71
C PRO A 47 39.27 -9.25 14.63
N ALA A 48 38.19 -8.51 14.89
CA ALA A 48 37.61 -7.57 13.94
C ALA A 48 38.30 -6.20 13.94
N VAL A 49 38.76 -5.73 15.11
CA VAL A 49 39.23 -4.34 15.28
C VAL A 49 40.74 -4.17 15.38
N VAL A 50 41.49 -5.15 15.89
CA VAL A 50 42.96 -5.04 16.06
C VAL A 50 43.68 -4.86 14.72
N PRO A 51 43.36 -5.60 13.63
CA PRO A 51 44.02 -5.38 12.35
C PRO A 51 43.82 -3.95 11.80
N VAL A 52 42.66 -3.35 12.08
CA VAL A 52 42.34 -1.97 11.69
C VAL A 52 43.15 -0.99 12.53
N LEU A 53 43.23 -1.19 13.85
CA LEU A 53 44.04 -0.37 14.75
C LEU A 53 45.54 -0.45 14.43
N ASP A 54 46.05 -1.65 14.13
CA ASP A 54 47.44 -1.87 13.72
C ASP A 54 47.76 -1.07 12.46
N ARG A 55 46.86 -1.10 11.46
CA ARG A 55 47.01 -0.30 10.25
C ARG A 55 47.05 1.20 10.57
N VAL A 56 46.10 1.72 11.34
CA VAL A 56 46.05 3.14 11.72
C VAL A 56 47.32 3.55 12.47
N TYR A 57 47.83 2.70 13.36
CA TYR A 57 49.05 2.96 14.12
C TYR A 57 50.30 2.98 13.23
N GLN A 58 50.39 2.08 12.25
CA GLN A 58 51.53 1.96 11.35
C GLN A 58 51.55 3.04 10.26
N THR A 59 50.38 3.39 9.71
CA THR A 59 50.29 4.33 8.58
C THR A 59 50.04 5.77 9.01
N GLY A 60 49.45 5.98 10.18
CA GLY A 60 48.93 7.28 10.58
C GLY A 60 47.73 7.74 9.75
N GLU A 61 47.07 6.85 9.00
CA GLU A 61 45.83 7.18 8.29
C GLU A 61 44.62 6.91 9.21
N PRO A 62 43.70 7.86 9.39
CA PRO A 62 42.49 7.62 10.17
C PRO A 62 41.58 6.59 9.49
N PHE A 63 40.84 5.83 10.29
CA PHE A 63 39.85 4.87 9.80
C PHE A 63 38.46 5.25 10.25
N PHE A 64 37.48 5.11 9.34
CA PHE A 64 36.08 5.37 9.59
C PHE A 64 35.29 4.07 9.42
N GLY A 65 34.72 3.56 10.52
CA GLY A 65 33.77 2.45 10.51
C GLY A 65 32.35 2.99 10.39
N ASN A 66 31.58 2.47 9.43
CA ASN A 66 30.16 2.75 9.28
C ASN A 66 29.39 1.43 9.31
N GLU A 67 28.40 1.34 10.21
CA GLU A 67 27.63 0.14 10.54
C GLU A 67 28.52 -1.09 10.67
N PHE A 68 29.69 -0.94 11.29
CA PHE A 68 30.70 -1.98 11.36
C PHE A 68 30.27 -3.02 12.41
N ALA A 69 30.15 -4.27 11.97
CA ALA A 69 29.72 -5.38 12.82
C ALA A 69 30.87 -5.91 13.67
N VAL A 70 30.64 -6.05 14.96
CA VAL A 70 31.55 -6.72 15.90
C VAL A 70 30.78 -7.66 16.80
N LEU A 71 31.43 -8.73 17.24
CA LEU A 71 30.96 -9.52 18.38
C LEU A 71 31.34 -8.80 19.67
N LEU A 72 30.38 -8.69 20.59
CA LEU A 72 30.57 -8.06 21.88
C LEU A 72 29.70 -8.70 22.95
N ALA A 73 30.31 -9.12 24.05
CA ALA A 73 29.61 -9.66 25.21
C ALA A 73 29.35 -8.55 26.26
N ARG A 74 28.13 -8.51 26.83
CA ARG A 74 27.82 -7.66 27.99
C ARG A 74 27.25 -8.51 29.13
N GLY A 75 28.13 -9.20 29.85
CA GLY A 75 27.75 -10.10 30.96
C GLY A 75 27.10 -11.42 30.52
N GLY A 76 27.14 -11.77 29.23
CA GLY A 76 26.57 -12.98 28.65
C GLY A 76 27.31 -13.41 27.37
N GLU A 77 26.66 -14.22 26.53
CA GLU A 77 27.23 -14.66 25.25
C GLU A 77 27.51 -13.46 24.31
N PRO A 78 28.59 -13.51 23.50
CA PRO A 78 28.87 -12.47 22.51
C PRO A 78 27.73 -12.33 21.49
N GLU A 79 27.24 -11.11 21.31
CA GLU A 79 26.23 -10.79 20.29
C GLU A 79 26.82 -9.91 19.19
N GLU A 80 26.31 -10.06 17.98
CA GLU A 80 26.60 -9.15 16.88
C GLU A 80 25.98 -7.77 17.14
N ARG A 81 26.83 -6.74 17.19
CA ARG A 81 26.49 -5.33 17.40
C ARG A 81 27.15 -4.46 16.34
N PHE A 82 26.51 -3.33 16.02
CA PHE A 82 26.91 -2.45 14.93
C PHE A 82 27.36 -1.10 15.48
N PHE A 83 28.51 -0.61 15.00
CA PHE A 83 29.08 0.65 15.46
C PHE A 83 29.46 1.56 14.30
N ASN A 84 29.19 2.86 14.48
CA ASN A 84 29.81 3.92 13.72
C ASN A 84 30.97 4.47 14.55
N PHE A 85 32.18 4.47 14.00
CA PHE A 85 33.34 4.92 14.76
C PHE A 85 34.40 5.55 13.88
N ILE A 86 35.26 6.34 14.52
CA ILE A 86 36.50 6.83 13.93
C ILE A 86 37.67 6.43 14.83
N TYR A 87 38.74 5.98 14.20
CA TYR A 87 40.07 5.83 14.79
C TYR A 87 40.96 6.95 14.27
N GLN A 88 41.32 7.85 15.17
CA GLN A 88 42.15 9.01 14.88
C GLN A 88 43.55 8.81 15.49
N PRO A 89 44.63 8.78 14.70
CA PRO A 89 45.98 8.67 15.24
C PRO A 89 46.35 9.91 16.05
N ILE A 90 47.05 9.68 17.16
CA ILE A 90 47.64 10.69 18.02
C ILE A 90 49.15 10.65 17.81
N TYR A 91 49.77 11.80 17.62
CA TYR A 91 51.21 11.91 17.29
C TYR A 91 52.01 12.49 18.45
N ASP A 92 53.23 11.99 18.63
CA ASP A 92 54.23 12.56 19.52
C ASP A 92 54.86 13.84 18.93
N ALA A 93 55.73 14.49 19.70
CA ALA A 93 56.47 15.67 19.24
C ALA A 93 57.42 15.42 18.05
N MET A 94 57.71 14.14 17.73
CA MET A 94 58.53 13.71 16.59
C MET A 94 57.67 13.27 15.39
N ALA A 95 56.37 13.58 15.40
CA ALA A 95 55.40 13.21 14.36
C ALA A 95 55.24 11.69 14.14
N ARG A 96 55.55 10.87 15.15
CA ARG A 96 55.27 9.42 15.13
C ARG A 96 53.97 9.14 15.85
N VAL A 97 53.23 8.15 15.38
CA VAL A 97 51.99 7.74 16.06
C VAL A 97 52.34 7.16 17.44
N GLU A 98 51.81 7.76 18.50
CA GLU A 98 51.98 7.34 19.90
C GLU A 98 50.72 6.67 20.48
N GLY A 99 49.59 6.82 19.79
CA GLY A 99 48.31 6.26 20.22
C GLY A 99 47.19 6.50 19.22
N ILE A 100 46.00 6.06 19.58
CA ILE A 100 44.79 6.19 18.77
C ILE A 100 43.66 6.67 19.68
N ALA A 101 43.03 7.78 19.30
CA ALA A 101 41.76 8.21 19.86
C ALA A 101 40.62 7.51 19.13
N VAL A 102 39.68 6.96 19.90
CA VAL A 102 38.48 6.31 19.38
C VAL A 102 37.27 7.15 19.76
N LEU A 103 36.39 7.39 18.80
CA LEU A 103 35.05 7.91 19.02
C LEU A 103 34.07 6.92 18.38
N ALA A 104 33.17 6.35 19.17
CA ALA A 104 32.26 5.29 18.74
C ALA A 104 30.81 5.55 19.19
N PHE A 105 29.88 5.17 18.32
CA PHE A 105 28.43 5.19 18.54
C PHE A 105 27.87 3.82 18.21
N GLU A 106 27.09 3.24 19.11
CA GLU A 106 26.34 2.03 18.80
C GLU A 106 25.12 2.40 17.95
N VAL A 107 24.97 1.72 16.81
CA VAL A 107 23.86 1.87 15.87
C VAL A 107 23.08 0.56 15.68
N THR A 108 23.29 -0.41 16.57
CA THR A 108 22.69 -1.76 16.52
C THR A 108 21.17 -1.71 16.34
N ASP A 109 20.46 -0.95 17.17
CA ASP A 109 18.99 -0.89 17.11
C ASP A 109 18.49 -0.25 15.82
N GLN A 110 19.17 0.79 15.33
CA GLN A 110 18.85 1.45 14.07
C GLN A 110 19.06 0.49 12.87
N VAL A 111 20.19 -0.21 12.82
CA VAL A 111 20.48 -1.20 11.76
C VAL A 111 19.48 -2.35 11.81
N ARG A 112 19.18 -2.90 13.00
CA ARG A 112 18.21 -3.99 13.17
C ARG A 112 16.80 -3.55 12.77
N ALA A 113 16.37 -2.35 13.17
CA ALA A 113 15.07 -1.80 12.79
C ALA A 113 14.97 -1.59 11.27
N ARG A 114 16.02 -1.02 10.65
CA ARG A 114 16.10 -0.81 9.20
C ARG A 114 16.03 -2.13 8.43
N ARG A 115 16.87 -3.11 8.79
CA ARG A 115 16.86 -4.44 8.15
C ARG A 115 15.51 -5.14 8.30
N ARG A 116 14.86 -5.06 9.47
CA ARG A 116 13.50 -5.63 9.68
C ARG A 116 12.47 -4.94 8.79
N ALA A 117 12.51 -3.61 8.70
CA ALA A 117 11.60 -2.85 7.85
C ALA A 117 11.79 -3.22 6.37
N GLU A 118 13.03 -3.31 5.90
CA GLU A 118 13.37 -3.74 4.53
C GLU A 118 12.87 -5.17 4.25
N GLN A 119 13.07 -6.11 5.18
CA GLN A 119 12.58 -7.49 5.07
C GLN A 119 11.05 -7.56 5.00
N LEU A 120 10.35 -6.85 5.89
CA LEU A 120 8.89 -6.79 5.90
C LEU A 120 8.34 -6.16 4.62
N ALA A 121 8.96 -5.08 4.14
CA ALA A 121 8.59 -4.44 2.89
C ALA A 121 8.76 -5.38 1.70
N HIS A 122 9.87 -6.14 1.66
CA HIS A 122 10.11 -7.12 0.61
C HIS A 122 9.12 -8.29 0.65
N ALA A 123 8.85 -8.84 1.84
CA ALA A 123 7.86 -9.91 2.02
C ALA A 123 6.45 -9.44 1.61
N LEU A 124 6.08 -8.22 1.99
CA LEU A 124 4.82 -7.60 1.59
C LEU A 124 4.72 -7.40 0.08
N ALA A 125 5.82 -7.03 -0.58
CA ALA A 125 5.87 -6.90 -2.04
C ALA A 125 5.65 -8.25 -2.74
N ILE A 126 6.33 -9.31 -2.29
CA ILE A 126 6.15 -10.68 -2.82
C ILE A 126 4.71 -11.14 -2.63
N THR A 127 4.17 -11.05 -1.41
CA THR A 127 2.80 -11.51 -1.12
C THR A 127 1.75 -10.74 -1.93
N ASN A 128 1.96 -9.45 -2.19
CA ASN A 128 1.08 -8.68 -3.06
C ASN A 128 1.13 -9.17 -4.52
N GLN A 129 2.32 -9.47 -5.04
CA GLN A 129 2.50 -9.97 -6.39
C GLN A 129 1.87 -11.37 -6.56
N ASP A 130 2.07 -12.26 -5.59
CA ASP A 130 1.48 -13.60 -5.60
C ASP A 130 -0.05 -13.53 -5.59
N LEU A 131 -0.63 -12.61 -4.81
CA LEU A 131 -2.07 -12.40 -4.76
C LEU A 131 -2.62 -11.87 -6.10
N ASP A 132 -1.88 -11.00 -6.81
CA ASP A 132 -2.27 -10.54 -8.15
C ASP A 132 -2.22 -11.65 -9.18
N GLN A 133 -1.15 -12.44 -9.17
CA GLN A 133 -1.01 -13.57 -10.09
C GLN A 133 -2.09 -14.63 -9.83
N PHE A 134 -2.34 -14.95 -8.57
CA PHE A 134 -3.40 -15.87 -8.18
C PHE A 134 -4.77 -15.36 -8.62
N ALA A 135 -5.11 -14.10 -8.32
CA ALA A 135 -6.38 -13.50 -8.74
C ALA A 135 -6.53 -13.53 -10.27
N TYR A 136 -5.47 -13.26 -11.01
CA TYR A 136 -5.46 -13.29 -12.47
C TYR A 136 -5.70 -14.70 -13.03
N VAL A 137 -4.90 -15.69 -12.62
CA VAL A 137 -5.00 -17.07 -13.09
C VAL A 137 -6.36 -17.67 -12.73
N ALA A 138 -6.77 -17.54 -11.46
CA ALA A 138 -8.06 -18.05 -11.02
C ALA A 138 -9.22 -17.43 -11.81
N SER A 139 -9.18 -16.14 -12.09
CA SER A 139 -10.22 -15.48 -12.86
C SER A 139 -10.26 -15.92 -14.32
N HIS A 140 -9.11 -16.07 -14.95
CA HIS A 140 -9.02 -16.60 -16.31
C HIS A 140 -9.60 -18.01 -16.39
N ASP A 141 -9.19 -18.89 -15.46
CA ASP A 141 -9.59 -20.29 -15.44
C ASP A 141 -11.05 -20.48 -15.07
N LEU A 142 -11.67 -19.53 -14.34
CA LEU A 142 -13.10 -19.52 -14.08
C LEU A 142 -13.93 -18.93 -15.23
N LYS A 143 -13.39 -17.98 -16.02
CA LYS A 143 -14.10 -17.41 -17.18
C LYS A 143 -14.28 -18.41 -18.33
N ALA A 144 -13.31 -19.29 -18.56
CA ALA A 144 -13.41 -20.30 -19.62
C ALA A 144 -14.61 -21.26 -19.47
N PRO A 145 -14.82 -21.94 -18.34
CA PRO A 145 -15.97 -22.82 -18.16
C PRO A 145 -17.30 -22.05 -18.12
N LEU A 146 -17.34 -20.82 -17.61
CA LEU A 146 -18.55 -19.99 -17.62
C LEU A 146 -18.99 -19.62 -19.04
N ARG A 147 -18.05 -19.21 -19.90
CA ARG A 147 -18.33 -19.00 -21.33
C ARG A 147 -18.84 -20.27 -22.00
N GLY A 148 -18.26 -21.44 -21.66
CA GLY A 148 -18.74 -22.72 -22.14
C GLY A 148 -20.19 -23.01 -21.73
N ILE A 149 -20.54 -22.77 -20.46
CA ILE A 149 -21.92 -22.92 -19.97
C ILE A 149 -22.85 -21.94 -20.70
N ALA A 150 -22.45 -20.68 -20.89
CA ALA A 150 -23.24 -19.68 -21.63
C ALA A 150 -23.52 -20.13 -23.07
N SER A 151 -22.50 -20.52 -23.83
CA SER A 151 -22.64 -20.95 -25.22
C SER A 151 -23.49 -22.22 -25.36
N LEU A 152 -23.28 -23.21 -24.48
CA LEU A 152 -24.11 -24.42 -24.48
C LEU A 152 -25.58 -24.10 -24.18
N SER A 153 -25.83 -23.16 -23.28
CA SER A 153 -27.18 -22.73 -22.90
C SER A 153 -27.89 -22.01 -24.05
N GLU A 154 -27.15 -21.17 -24.78
CA GLU A 154 -27.64 -20.50 -25.99
C GLU A 154 -27.97 -21.51 -27.09
N TRP A 155 -27.10 -22.49 -27.35
CA TRP A 155 -27.37 -23.55 -28.33
C TRP A 155 -28.57 -24.42 -27.97
N ILE A 156 -28.78 -24.72 -26.68
CA ILE A 156 -29.97 -25.45 -26.23
C ILE A 156 -31.24 -24.64 -26.48
N GLU A 157 -31.22 -23.32 -26.25
CA GLU A 157 -32.36 -22.45 -26.48
C GLU A 157 -32.68 -22.31 -27.97
N GLU A 158 -31.67 -22.13 -28.83
CA GLU A 158 -31.84 -22.06 -30.29
C GLU A 158 -32.35 -23.39 -30.87
N GLY A 159 -31.78 -24.52 -30.45
CA GLY A 159 -32.12 -25.84 -30.96
C GLY A 159 -33.49 -26.38 -30.50
N LEU A 160 -34.03 -25.85 -29.40
CA LEU A 160 -35.32 -26.23 -28.84
C LEU A 160 -36.34 -25.08 -28.85
N ALA A 161 -36.09 -23.98 -29.57
CA ALA A 161 -36.90 -22.77 -29.53
C ALA A 161 -38.42 -23.02 -29.68
N ASP A 162 -38.79 -23.92 -30.61
CA ASP A 162 -40.19 -24.27 -30.91
C ASP A 162 -40.75 -25.40 -30.01
N LYS A 163 -39.91 -26.09 -29.25
CA LYS A 163 -40.26 -27.22 -28.37
C LYS A 163 -40.18 -26.89 -26.89
N MET A 164 -39.64 -25.73 -26.53
CA MET A 164 -39.55 -25.27 -25.15
C MET A 164 -40.88 -24.76 -24.65
N ASN A 165 -41.34 -25.31 -23.53
CA ASN A 165 -42.42 -24.72 -22.76
C ASN A 165 -41.93 -23.45 -22.01
N ASP A 166 -42.87 -22.65 -21.52
CA ASP A 166 -42.54 -21.39 -20.84
C ASP A 166 -41.70 -21.60 -19.58
N GLU A 167 -41.87 -22.73 -18.89
CA GLU A 167 -41.06 -23.10 -17.73
C GLU A 167 -39.60 -23.32 -18.11
N ALA A 168 -39.30 -24.10 -19.15
CA ALA A 168 -37.95 -24.31 -19.64
C ALA A 168 -37.30 -23.00 -20.10
N ARG A 169 -38.08 -22.11 -20.73
CA ARG A 169 -37.59 -20.77 -21.15
C ARG A 169 -37.24 -19.90 -19.95
N GLN A 170 -38.04 -19.95 -18.88
CA GLN A 170 -37.75 -19.25 -17.64
C GLN A 170 -36.52 -19.81 -16.92
N GLN A 171 -36.35 -21.13 -16.87
CA GLN A 171 -35.16 -21.77 -16.32
C GLN A 171 -33.89 -21.38 -17.10
N MET A 172 -33.96 -21.32 -18.43
CA MET A 172 -32.83 -20.92 -19.27
C MET A 172 -32.42 -19.46 -19.04
N ARG A 173 -33.39 -18.55 -18.93
CA ARG A 173 -33.13 -17.16 -18.52
C ARG A 173 -32.47 -17.09 -17.14
N MET A 174 -32.94 -17.88 -16.18
CA MET A 174 -32.37 -17.91 -14.83
C MET A 174 -30.92 -18.41 -14.84
N LEU A 175 -30.63 -19.46 -15.61
CA LEU A 175 -29.28 -20.01 -15.73
C LEU A 175 -28.31 -19.00 -16.36
N ARG A 176 -28.70 -18.36 -17.47
CA ARG A 176 -27.88 -17.31 -18.09
C ARG A 176 -27.63 -16.13 -17.15
N GLY A 177 -28.67 -15.67 -16.45
CA GLY A 177 -28.53 -14.63 -15.44
C GLY A 177 -27.53 -15.01 -14.33
N ARG A 178 -27.50 -16.28 -13.90
CA ARG A 178 -26.51 -16.79 -12.94
C ARG A 178 -25.09 -16.83 -13.52
N VAL A 179 -24.93 -17.20 -14.79
CA VAL A 179 -23.62 -17.23 -15.46
C VAL A 179 -23.05 -15.82 -15.60
N HIS A 180 -23.83 -14.88 -16.16
CA HIS A 180 -23.41 -13.48 -16.30
C HIS A 180 -23.08 -12.84 -14.95
N ARG A 181 -23.83 -13.20 -13.90
CA ARG A 181 -23.51 -12.76 -12.55
C ARG A 181 -22.15 -13.27 -12.08
N LEU A 182 -21.83 -14.55 -12.31
CA LEU A 182 -20.54 -15.12 -11.91
C LEU A 182 -19.39 -14.45 -12.68
N GLU A 183 -19.56 -14.19 -13.98
CA GLU A 183 -18.59 -13.43 -14.78
C GLU A 183 -18.36 -12.03 -14.19
N ALA A 184 -19.43 -11.30 -13.87
CA ALA A 184 -19.35 -9.97 -13.27
C ALA A 184 -18.72 -9.99 -11.86
N LEU A 185 -18.91 -11.06 -11.07
CA LEU A 185 -18.25 -11.24 -9.78
C LEU A 185 -16.75 -11.44 -9.95
N ILE A 186 -16.34 -12.28 -10.89
CA ILE A 186 -14.92 -12.55 -11.20
C ILE A 186 -14.24 -11.25 -11.66
N GLU A 187 -14.88 -10.50 -12.55
CA GLU A 187 -14.38 -9.20 -13.02
C GLU A 187 -14.28 -8.17 -11.90
N GLY A 188 -15.24 -8.16 -10.98
CA GLY A 188 -15.18 -7.31 -9.80
C GLY A 188 -14.01 -7.68 -8.89
N ILE A 189 -13.76 -8.98 -8.64
CA ILE A 189 -12.62 -9.42 -7.82
C ILE A 189 -11.29 -8.99 -8.45
N LEU A 190 -11.13 -9.15 -9.77
CA LEU A 190 -9.96 -8.67 -10.49
C LEU A 190 -9.78 -7.16 -10.35
N SER A 191 -10.86 -6.41 -10.55
CA SER A 191 -10.84 -4.95 -10.45
C SER A 191 -10.47 -4.50 -9.04
N TYR A 192 -11.03 -5.15 -8.01
CA TYR A 192 -10.70 -4.89 -6.61
C TYR A 192 -9.24 -5.23 -6.26
N SER A 193 -8.73 -6.37 -6.74
CA SER A 193 -7.34 -6.78 -6.55
C SER A 193 -6.38 -5.74 -7.14
N ARG A 194 -6.72 -5.18 -8.32
CA ARG A 194 -5.88 -4.23 -9.06
C ARG A 194 -6.02 -2.77 -8.61
N ALA A 195 -7.18 -2.38 -8.06
CA ALA A 195 -7.58 -1.00 -7.74
C ALA A 195 -6.58 -0.16 -6.92
N GLY A 196 -5.62 -0.80 -6.25
CA GLY A 196 -4.56 -0.13 -5.48
C GLY A 196 -3.13 -0.56 -5.79
N ARG A 197 -2.90 -1.39 -6.82
CA ARG A 197 -1.60 -2.05 -7.08
C ARG A 197 -0.94 -1.59 -8.39
N ILE A 198 -1.74 -1.29 -9.40
CA ILE A 198 -1.23 -0.73 -10.66
C ILE A 198 -1.15 0.79 -10.48
N ARG A 199 0.08 1.33 -10.46
CA ARG A 199 0.33 2.77 -10.55
C ARG A 199 0.64 3.08 -12.01
N ASP A 200 -0.39 3.42 -12.77
CA ASP A 200 -0.22 3.95 -14.10
C ASP A 200 0.47 5.32 -14.05
N ARG A 201 0.92 5.80 -15.21
CA ARG A 201 1.55 7.11 -15.32
C ARG A 201 0.53 8.21 -14.99
N LEU A 202 0.83 9.02 -13.99
CA LEU A 202 0.05 10.22 -13.69
C LEU A 202 0.05 11.16 -14.90
N SER A 203 -1.14 11.60 -15.31
CA SER A 203 -1.34 12.59 -16.36
C SER A 203 -2.42 13.59 -15.96
N PRO A 204 -2.47 14.78 -16.60
CA PRO A 204 -3.64 15.64 -16.49
C PRO A 204 -4.87 14.91 -17.05
N VAL A 205 -5.89 14.75 -16.22
CA VAL A 205 -7.16 14.09 -16.55
C VAL A 205 -8.27 15.13 -16.44
N ASP A 206 -8.91 15.43 -17.56
CA ASP A 206 -10.15 16.20 -17.60
C ASP A 206 -11.29 15.32 -17.06
N VAL A 207 -11.77 15.64 -15.86
CA VAL A 207 -12.82 14.85 -15.21
C VAL A 207 -14.16 14.98 -15.93
N GLY A 208 -14.45 16.15 -16.52
CA GLY A 208 -15.68 16.35 -17.28
C GLY A 208 -15.74 15.43 -18.50
N ALA A 209 -14.64 15.32 -19.24
CA ALA A 209 -14.52 14.41 -20.37
C ALA A 209 -14.67 12.94 -19.94
N VAL A 210 -14.03 12.53 -18.84
CA VAL A 210 -14.15 11.16 -18.32
C VAL A 210 -15.58 10.83 -17.92
N VAL A 211 -16.28 11.75 -17.25
CA VAL A 211 -17.70 11.55 -16.87
C VAL A 211 -18.57 11.41 -18.13
N ALA A 212 -18.36 12.24 -19.15
CA ALA A 212 -19.09 12.15 -20.41
C ALA A 212 -18.90 10.79 -21.10
N GLU A 213 -17.66 10.29 -21.18
CA GLU A 213 -17.37 8.95 -21.70
C GLU A 213 -18.04 7.85 -20.88
N CYS A 214 -18.07 7.97 -19.54
CA CYS A 214 -18.77 7.01 -18.68
C CYS A 214 -20.27 6.97 -18.97
N VAL A 215 -20.89 8.14 -19.17
CA VAL A 215 -22.31 8.25 -19.51
C VAL A 215 -22.60 7.61 -20.86
N GLU A 216 -21.74 7.84 -21.86
CA GLU A 216 -21.88 7.20 -23.19
C GLU A 216 -21.78 5.67 -23.10
N LEU A 217 -20.79 5.16 -22.35
CA LEU A 217 -20.59 3.73 -22.17
C LEU A 217 -21.72 3.05 -21.39
N LEU A 218 -22.30 3.74 -20.40
CA LEU A 218 -23.43 3.23 -19.62
C LEU A 218 -24.74 3.25 -20.40
N ALA A 219 -24.83 4.05 -21.46
CA ALA A 219 -25.99 4.16 -22.34
C ALA A 219 -27.33 4.20 -21.57
N PRO A 220 -27.56 5.23 -20.73
CA PRO A 220 -28.78 5.33 -19.92
C PRO A 220 -30.04 5.31 -20.79
N SER A 221 -31.18 4.89 -20.22
CA SER A 221 -32.47 4.93 -20.90
C SER A 221 -32.85 6.36 -21.29
N ALA A 222 -33.64 6.53 -22.34
CA ALA A 222 -34.05 7.85 -22.85
C ALA A 222 -34.83 8.71 -21.81
N GLU A 223 -35.39 8.07 -20.78
CA GLU A 223 -36.16 8.70 -19.71
C GLU A 223 -35.26 9.16 -18.54
N ALA A 224 -34.05 8.61 -18.43
CA ALA A 224 -33.10 8.99 -17.40
C ALA A 224 -32.45 10.34 -17.72
N ARG A 225 -32.21 11.15 -16.70
CA ARG A 225 -31.56 12.46 -16.80
C ARG A 225 -30.26 12.44 -16.02
N ILE A 226 -29.16 12.73 -16.71
CA ILE A 226 -27.85 12.89 -16.07
C ILE A 226 -27.45 14.35 -16.24
N ALA A 227 -27.30 15.05 -15.13
CA ALA A 227 -26.85 16.43 -15.07
C ALA A 227 -25.41 16.47 -14.55
N VAL A 228 -24.49 16.96 -15.36
CA VAL A 228 -23.10 17.21 -14.97
C VAL A 228 -22.97 18.70 -14.68
N GLY A 229 -22.59 19.04 -13.45
CA GLY A 229 -22.39 20.43 -13.03
C GLY A 229 -21.24 21.10 -13.77
N ASP A 230 -21.35 22.42 -13.92
CA ASP A 230 -20.30 23.24 -14.52
C ASP A 230 -19.02 23.24 -13.68
N GLY A 231 -17.86 23.36 -14.33
CA GLY A 231 -16.58 23.56 -13.63
C GLY A 231 -15.86 22.30 -13.14
N MET A 232 -16.07 21.16 -13.81
CA MET A 232 -15.27 19.95 -13.54
C MET A 232 -13.76 20.23 -13.71
N PRO A 233 -12.92 19.90 -12.71
CA PRO A 233 -11.50 20.23 -12.76
C PRO A 233 -10.70 19.25 -13.63
N THR A 234 -9.55 19.72 -14.11
CA THR A 234 -8.48 18.84 -14.59
C THR A 234 -7.59 18.46 -13.40
N ILE A 235 -7.45 17.16 -13.13
CA ILE A 235 -6.68 16.64 -12.00
C ILE A 235 -5.46 15.87 -12.47
N LEU A 236 -4.38 15.88 -11.68
CA LEU A 236 -3.22 15.03 -11.94
C LEU A 236 -3.49 13.64 -11.35
N ALA A 237 -3.88 12.68 -12.19
CA ALA A 237 -4.33 11.37 -11.76
C ALA A 237 -4.03 10.29 -12.82
N GLU A 238 -4.31 9.04 -12.46
CA GLU A 238 -4.37 7.94 -13.41
C GLU A 238 -5.79 7.91 -14.01
N ARG A 239 -5.91 7.96 -15.35
CA ARG A 239 -7.21 8.06 -16.03
C ARG A 239 -8.15 6.87 -15.74
N VAL A 240 -7.62 5.64 -15.79
CA VAL A 240 -8.43 4.42 -15.64
C VAL A 240 -9.10 4.33 -14.25
N PRO A 241 -8.38 4.54 -13.13
CA PRO A 241 -9.01 4.58 -11.80
C PRO A 241 -10.08 5.67 -11.66
N VAL A 242 -9.87 6.86 -12.21
CA VAL A 242 -10.87 7.94 -12.20
C VAL A 242 -12.12 7.50 -12.95
N GLN A 243 -11.95 6.94 -14.16
CA GLN A 243 -13.05 6.40 -14.96
C GLN A 243 -13.81 5.30 -14.21
N GLN A 244 -13.11 4.37 -13.55
CA GLN A 244 -13.74 3.29 -12.77
C GLN A 244 -14.59 3.82 -11.61
N VAL A 245 -14.15 4.88 -10.92
CA VAL A 245 -14.94 5.50 -9.86
C VAL A 245 -16.27 6.00 -10.38
N PHE A 246 -16.26 6.78 -11.47
CA PHE A 246 -17.49 7.31 -12.05
C PHE A 246 -18.35 6.22 -12.69
N MET A 247 -17.77 5.25 -13.40
CA MET A 247 -18.51 4.10 -13.94
C MET A 247 -19.28 3.34 -12.85
N HIS A 248 -18.65 3.10 -11.69
CA HIS A 248 -19.31 2.41 -10.60
C HIS A 248 -20.38 3.25 -9.91
N LEU A 249 -20.14 4.54 -9.66
CA LEU A 249 -21.12 5.41 -9.00
C LEU A 249 -22.34 5.71 -9.89
N ILE A 250 -22.10 6.10 -11.15
CA ILE A 250 -23.18 6.40 -12.11
C ILE A 250 -23.95 5.12 -12.44
N GLY A 251 -23.24 4.01 -12.68
CA GLY A 251 -23.88 2.71 -12.93
C GLY A 251 -24.72 2.25 -11.74
N ASN A 252 -24.27 2.50 -10.51
CA ASN A 252 -25.06 2.22 -9.30
C ASN A 252 -26.31 3.09 -9.22
N ALA A 253 -26.19 4.39 -9.47
CA ALA A 253 -27.31 5.33 -9.46
C ALA A 253 -28.41 4.92 -10.46
N LEU A 254 -28.04 4.64 -11.72
CA LEU A 254 -28.98 4.24 -12.77
C LEU A 254 -29.65 2.90 -12.46
N LYS A 255 -28.86 1.91 -12.03
CA LYS A 255 -29.34 0.56 -11.75
C LYS A 255 -30.29 0.49 -10.55
N HIS A 256 -29.99 1.26 -9.51
CA HIS A 256 -30.72 1.21 -8.25
C HIS A 256 -31.83 2.26 -8.14
N ALA A 257 -32.00 3.14 -9.14
CA ALA A 257 -33.09 4.10 -9.20
C ALA A 257 -34.48 3.45 -9.09
N ARG A 258 -34.67 2.24 -9.64
CA ARG A 258 -35.96 1.51 -9.69
C ARG A 258 -37.11 2.33 -10.30
N ARG A 259 -36.77 3.29 -11.14
CA ARG A 259 -37.68 4.18 -11.86
C ARG A 259 -37.05 4.58 -13.18
N ALA A 260 -37.89 4.85 -14.17
CA ALA A 260 -37.43 5.14 -15.52
C ALA A 260 -36.98 6.61 -15.67
N ASP A 261 -37.52 7.51 -14.85
CA ASP A 261 -37.13 8.92 -14.67
C ASP A 261 -35.97 9.08 -13.66
N ALA A 262 -34.98 8.18 -13.73
CA ALA A 262 -33.80 8.25 -12.88
C ALA A 262 -33.07 9.59 -13.10
N VAL A 263 -32.82 10.34 -12.03
CA VAL A 263 -32.08 11.60 -12.06
C VAL A 263 -30.75 11.38 -11.35
N VAL A 264 -29.65 11.62 -12.07
CA VAL A 264 -28.29 11.55 -11.54
C VAL A 264 -27.65 12.92 -11.67
N GLU A 265 -27.30 13.53 -10.55
CA GLU A 265 -26.61 14.82 -10.47
C GLU A 265 -25.14 14.59 -10.11
N ILE A 266 -24.22 15.08 -10.93
CA ILE A 266 -22.78 14.94 -10.74
C ILE A 266 -22.19 16.33 -10.56
N ALA A 267 -21.55 16.58 -9.43
CA ALA A 267 -20.97 17.88 -9.10
C ALA A 267 -19.55 17.75 -8.57
N CYS A 268 -18.80 18.85 -8.58
CA CYS A 268 -17.49 18.95 -7.95
C CYS A 268 -17.41 20.25 -7.15
N VAL A 269 -16.91 20.16 -5.92
CA VAL A 269 -16.63 21.33 -5.08
C VAL A 269 -15.17 21.30 -4.64
N ASP A 270 -14.54 22.47 -4.59
CA ASP A 270 -13.23 22.64 -3.99
C ASP A 270 -13.36 22.53 -2.45
N ALA A 271 -12.79 21.48 -1.88
CA ALA A 271 -12.77 21.20 -0.45
C ALA A 271 -11.35 21.36 0.15
N GLY A 272 -10.61 22.38 -0.28
CA GLY A 272 -9.28 22.70 0.24
C GLY A 272 -8.21 21.78 -0.33
N GLU A 273 -7.75 20.80 0.45
CA GLU A 273 -6.75 19.81 0.01
C GLU A 273 -7.32 18.75 -0.94
N PHE A 274 -8.65 18.66 -1.01
CA PHE A 274 -9.39 17.68 -1.81
C PHE A 274 -10.32 18.38 -2.80
N TYR A 275 -10.62 17.69 -3.90
CA TYR A 275 -11.86 17.89 -4.65
C TYR A 275 -12.93 16.96 -4.06
N ASP A 276 -14.10 17.47 -3.73
CA ASP A 276 -15.26 16.65 -3.40
C ASP A 276 -16.08 16.42 -4.67
N PHE A 277 -15.99 15.23 -5.23
CA PHE A 277 -16.86 14.80 -6.32
C PHE A 277 -18.10 14.14 -5.75
N THR A 278 -19.25 14.68 -6.11
CA THR A 278 -20.55 14.21 -5.64
C THR A 278 -21.31 13.53 -6.77
N VAL A 279 -21.84 12.33 -6.52
CA VAL A 279 -22.80 11.65 -7.40
C VAL A 279 -24.06 11.41 -6.59
N LYS A 280 -25.13 12.11 -6.95
CA LYS A 280 -26.43 12.08 -6.28
C LYS A 280 -27.48 11.45 -7.17
N ASP A 281 -28.26 10.54 -6.61
CA ASP A 281 -29.39 9.90 -7.28
C ASP A 281 -30.73 10.22 -6.59
N ASN A 282 -31.82 10.08 -7.33
CA ASN A 282 -33.19 10.19 -6.82
C ASN A 282 -33.83 8.82 -6.51
N GLY A 283 -33.02 7.81 -6.20
CA GLY A 283 -33.45 6.44 -5.93
C GLY A 283 -34.10 6.25 -4.55
N PRO A 284 -34.28 5.00 -4.10
CA PRO A 284 -34.93 4.68 -2.83
C PRO A 284 -34.11 5.04 -1.59
N GLY A 285 -32.85 5.48 -1.76
CA GLY A 285 -31.93 5.73 -0.66
C GLY A 285 -31.46 4.45 0.05
N ILE A 286 -30.58 4.64 1.04
CA ILE A 286 -29.89 3.59 1.78
C ILE A 286 -30.19 3.75 3.28
N PRO A 287 -30.90 2.80 3.91
CA PRO A 287 -31.22 2.87 5.33
C PRO A 287 -29.97 2.92 6.23
N PRO A 288 -29.97 3.66 7.35
CA PRO A 288 -28.81 3.86 8.22
C PRO A 288 -28.07 2.57 8.61
N GLN A 289 -28.81 1.51 8.92
CA GLN A 289 -28.27 0.19 9.30
C GLN A 289 -27.41 -0.49 8.21
N PHE A 290 -27.47 -0.03 6.96
CA PHE A 290 -26.68 -0.58 5.86
C PHE A 290 -25.58 0.37 5.36
N GLN A 291 -25.56 1.64 5.77
CA GLN A 291 -24.68 2.67 5.21
C GLN A 291 -23.18 2.38 5.42
N GLU A 292 -22.80 1.73 6.53
CA GLU A 292 -21.41 1.28 6.72
C GLU A 292 -21.10 0.02 5.89
N ARG A 293 -22.10 -0.86 5.74
CA ARG A 293 -21.94 -2.17 5.13
C ARG A 293 -21.81 -2.12 3.61
N ILE A 294 -22.41 -1.14 2.93
CA ILE A 294 -22.38 -1.05 1.46
C ILE A 294 -20.96 -0.97 0.88
N TRP A 295 -19.99 -0.54 1.68
CA TRP A 295 -18.58 -0.43 1.29
C TRP A 295 -17.83 -1.77 1.35
N GLY A 296 -18.44 -2.80 1.94
CA GLY A 296 -17.88 -4.15 2.03
C GLY A 296 -17.99 -4.91 0.70
N ILE A 297 -17.10 -5.87 0.50
CA ILE A 297 -17.11 -6.74 -0.68
C ILE A 297 -18.32 -7.69 -0.59
N PHE A 298 -19.01 -7.89 -1.73
CA PHE A 298 -20.18 -8.77 -1.88
C PHE A 298 -21.41 -8.36 -1.05
N GLN A 299 -21.55 -7.07 -0.74
CA GLN A 299 -22.69 -6.54 0.02
C GLN A 299 -23.76 -6.00 -0.93
N THR A 300 -25.01 -6.44 -0.75
CA THR A 300 -26.19 -5.93 -1.47
C THR A 300 -27.32 -5.67 -0.49
N LEU A 301 -28.13 -4.63 -0.74
CA LEU A 301 -29.26 -4.24 0.13
C LEU A 301 -30.45 -5.21 0.06
N GLU A 302 -30.58 -5.94 -1.05
CA GLU A 302 -31.61 -6.96 -1.23
C GLU A 302 -31.02 -8.36 -1.41
N ALA A 303 -31.89 -9.35 -1.15
CA ALA A 303 -31.60 -10.75 -1.39
C ALA A 303 -31.07 -10.95 -2.81
N ARG A 304 -30.03 -11.77 -2.91
CA ARG A 304 -29.22 -11.97 -4.12
C ARG A 304 -30.05 -12.35 -5.35
N ASP A 305 -31.24 -12.90 -5.18
CA ASP A 305 -32.11 -13.39 -6.26
C ASP A 305 -33.04 -12.32 -6.86
N LYS A 306 -33.09 -11.10 -6.29
CA LYS A 306 -34.00 -10.01 -6.75
C LYS A 306 -33.32 -8.82 -7.42
N VAL A 307 -32.00 -8.64 -7.28
CA VAL A 307 -31.26 -7.51 -7.85
C VAL A 307 -29.96 -8.00 -8.50
N GLU A 308 -29.69 -7.56 -9.72
CA GLU A 308 -28.50 -7.92 -10.52
C GLU A 308 -27.16 -7.35 -9.99
N GLY A 309 -27.00 -7.08 -8.69
CA GLY A 309 -25.78 -6.49 -8.12
C GLY A 309 -24.72 -7.52 -7.73
N THR A 310 -23.46 -7.29 -8.12
CA THR A 310 -22.30 -8.06 -7.65
C THR A 310 -21.88 -7.69 -6.23
N GLY A 311 -22.22 -6.47 -5.78
CA GLY A 311 -21.82 -5.94 -4.47
C GLY A 311 -20.33 -5.59 -4.38
N ILE A 312 -19.65 -5.39 -5.52
CA ILE A 312 -18.21 -5.09 -5.58
C ILE A 312 -17.94 -3.63 -5.99
N GLY A 313 -18.84 -2.97 -6.71
CA GLY A 313 -18.58 -1.63 -7.27
C GLY A 313 -18.16 -0.58 -6.22
N LEU A 314 -18.93 -0.44 -5.13
CA LEU A 314 -18.61 0.54 -4.09
C LEU A 314 -17.34 0.19 -3.30
N SER A 315 -17.01 -1.08 -3.13
CA SER A 315 -15.75 -1.48 -2.48
C SER A 315 -14.55 -1.20 -3.38
N VAL A 316 -14.69 -1.31 -4.71
CA VAL A 316 -13.69 -0.86 -5.68
C VAL A 316 -13.50 0.66 -5.61
N VAL A 317 -14.60 1.44 -5.61
CA VAL A 317 -14.53 2.91 -5.47
C VAL A 317 -13.75 3.28 -4.19
N LYS A 318 -14.16 2.74 -3.04
CA LYS A 318 -13.48 2.97 -1.76
C LYS A 318 -11.99 2.63 -1.83
N LYS A 319 -11.65 1.46 -2.38
CA LYS A 319 -10.26 1.02 -2.53
C LYS A 319 -9.44 1.96 -3.42
N ILE A 320 -9.98 2.36 -4.57
CA ILE A 320 -9.31 3.28 -5.51
C ILE A 320 -8.98 4.61 -4.82
N VAL A 321 -9.96 5.16 -4.09
CA VAL A 321 -9.86 6.48 -3.48
C VAL A 321 -8.93 6.46 -2.26
N GLU A 322 -9.09 5.49 -1.34
CA GLU A 322 -8.28 5.39 -0.13
C GLU A 322 -6.81 5.09 -0.42
N THR A 323 -6.52 4.25 -1.43
CA THR A 323 -5.13 3.94 -1.82
C THR A 323 -4.40 5.14 -2.39
N ARG A 324 -5.13 6.16 -2.85
CA ARG A 324 -4.59 7.44 -3.34
C ARG A 324 -4.53 8.52 -2.26
N GLY A 325 -4.96 8.21 -1.03
CA GLY A 325 -5.00 9.15 0.09
C GLY A 325 -6.28 9.98 0.18
N GLY A 326 -7.30 9.65 -0.63
CA GLY A 326 -8.63 10.21 -0.52
C GLY A 326 -9.50 9.50 0.51
N ARG A 327 -10.77 9.89 0.58
CA ARG A 327 -11.80 9.20 1.37
C ARG A 327 -13.14 9.23 0.65
N VAL A 328 -14.05 8.33 1.05
CA VAL A 328 -15.43 8.29 0.53
C VAL A 328 -16.41 8.52 1.67
N ALA A 329 -17.55 9.12 1.37
CA ALA A 329 -18.67 9.25 2.30
C ALA A 329 -20.01 9.05 1.59
N LEU A 330 -21.05 8.82 2.37
CA LEU A 330 -22.42 8.68 1.90
C LEU A 330 -23.32 9.58 2.75
N GLU A 331 -24.18 10.33 2.09
CA GLU A 331 -25.35 10.97 2.68
C GLU A 331 -26.59 10.36 2.03
N SER A 332 -27.45 9.73 2.82
CA SER A 332 -28.66 9.12 2.28
C SER A 332 -29.76 9.04 3.33
N GLU A 333 -30.97 9.37 2.90
CA GLU A 333 -32.19 9.17 3.67
C GLU A 333 -33.14 8.25 2.88
N PRO A 334 -33.91 7.38 3.56
CA PRO A 334 -34.90 6.55 2.89
C PRO A 334 -35.86 7.40 2.04
N TYR A 335 -36.03 7.01 0.78
CA TYR A 335 -36.90 7.64 -0.23
C TYR A 335 -36.48 9.04 -0.71
N ALA A 336 -35.35 9.57 -0.24
CA ALA A 336 -34.79 10.84 -0.70
C ALA A 336 -33.60 10.69 -1.66
N GLY A 337 -33.21 9.44 -1.97
CA GLY A 337 -32.03 9.13 -2.78
C GLY A 337 -30.75 8.94 -1.97
N ALA A 338 -29.63 8.82 -2.68
CA ALA A 338 -28.31 8.70 -2.09
C ALA A 338 -27.33 9.68 -2.75
N THR A 339 -26.45 10.25 -1.93
CA THR A 339 -25.40 11.17 -2.34
C THR A 339 -24.06 10.58 -1.94
N PHE A 340 -23.28 10.15 -2.92
CA PHE A 340 -21.95 9.62 -2.73
C PHE A 340 -20.92 10.73 -2.87
N HIS A 341 -20.06 10.88 -1.86
CA HIS A 341 -18.95 11.82 -1.86
C HIS A 341 -17.64 11.09 -2.08
N VAL A 342 -16.83 11.61 -3.00
CA VAL A 342 -15.47 11.14 -3.28
C VAL A 342 -14.53 12.31 -3.10
N PHE A 343 -13.81 12.30 -1.96
CA PHE A 343 -12.79 13.29 -1.65
C PHE A 343 -11.48 12.86 -2.29
N TRP A 344 -11.16 13.42 -3.45
CA TRP A 344 -9.95 13.13 -4.21
C TRP A 344 -8.85 14.15 -3.91
N PRO A 345 -7.62 13.72 -3.55
CA PRO A 345 -6.58 14.66 -3.18
C PRO A 345 -6.06 15.45 -4.39
N LYS A 346 -5.87 16.76 -4.24
CA LYS A 346 -5.35 17.62 -5.32
C LYS A 346 -3.88 17.36 -5.63
N ARG A 347 -3.13 16.90 -4.62
CA ARG A 347 -1.73 16.51 -4.76
C ARG A 347 -1.63 15.00 -4.61
N PRO A 348 -1.08 14.28 -5.61
CA PRO A 348 -0.87 12.85 -5.47
C PRO A 348 0.00 12.58 -4.26
N LYS A 349 -0.33 11.52 -3.51
CA LYS A 349 0.52 11.04 -2.40
C LYS A 349 1.89 10.67 -2.99
N THR A 350 2.92 11.48 -2.72
CA THR A 350 4.31 11.13 -3.07
C THR A 350 4.65 9.82 -2.38
N ALA A 351 5.16 8.85 -3.15
CA ALA A 351 5.71 7.63 -2.58
C ALA A 351 6.92 8.03 -1.73
N SER A 352 6.74 8.05 -0.41
CA SER A 352 7.85 8.06 0.56
C SER A 352 8.47 6.68 0.64
#